data_AF-A0A7T2PDH2-F1
#
_entry.id   AF-A0A7T2PDH2-F1
#
_cell.length_a   1.000
_cell.length_b   1.000
_cell.length_c   1.000
_cell.angle_alpha   90.00
_cell.angle_beta   90.00
_cell.angle_gamma   90.00
#
_symmetry.space_group_name_H-M   'P 1'
#
loop_
_entity.id
_entity.type
_entity.pdbx_description
1 polymer ?
#
loop_
_entity_poly.entity_id
_entity_poly.type
_entity_poly.pdbx_seq_one_letter_code
_entity_poly.pdbx_strand_id
1 'polypeptide(L)'
;MKGIQEWFAEYGQSHRHPVNVAIHKLAVPGIYLCSLALLWCLPHGPLPEPLNWAAAAAIPVLLFYLQLSFSLFVGMAGLTALGLWICHQWQGPLLWPAVTAFVLLWIAQFVGHKIEGKRPSFLADLQFLLIGPAWVLASLYRRLGIPY
;
A
#
# COMPACT_ATOMS: atom_id res chain seq x y z
N MET A 1 -19.46 10.30 -4.40
CA MET A 1 -18.10 9.75 -4.20
C MET A 1 -17.64 9.20 -5.53
N LYS A 2 -16.39 9.44 -5.94
CA LYS A 2 -15.84 8.86 -7.18
C LYS A 2 -15.92 7.34 -7.12
N GLY A 3 -16.33 6.71 -8.22
CA GLY A 3 -16.39 5.26 -8.31
C GLY A 3 -14.98 4.65 -8.40
N ILE A 4 -14.84 3.37 -8.03
CA ILE A 4 -13.56 2.65 -8.15
C ILE A 4 -12.95 2.70 -9.56
N GLN A 5 -13.80 2.59 -10.59
CA GLN A 5 -13.35 2.63 -11.98
C GLN A 5 -12.83 4.02 -12.36
N GLU A 6 -13.43 5.08 -11.82
CA GLU A 6 -12.98 6.46 -12.02
C GLU A 6 -11.62 6.70 -11.35
N TRP A 7 -11.47 6.25 -10.09
CA TRP A 7 -10.18 6.29 -9.39
C TRP A 7 -9.08 5.55 -10.13
N PHE A 8 -9.37 4.35 -10.65
CA PHE A 8 -8.40 3.56 -11.39
C PHE A 8 -8.09 4.13 -12.77
N ALA A 9 -9.07 4.74 -13.44
CA ALA A 9 -8.85 5.44 -14.69
C ALA A 9 -7.93 6.64 -14.48
N GLU A 10 -8.18 7.47 -13.46
CA GLU A 10 -7.33 8.62 -13.11
C GLU A 10 -5.92 8.17 -12.71
N TYR A 11 -5.81 7.20 -11.81
CA TYR A 11 -4.51 6.68 -11.38
C TYR A 11 -3.71 6.10 -12.55
N GLY A 12 -4.37 5.37 -13.45
CA GLY A 12 -3.78 4.78 -14.64
C GLY A 12 -3.25 5.80 -15.66
N GLN A 13 -3.70 7.06 -15.62
CA GLN A 13 -3.16 8.10 -16.50
C GLN A 13 -1.68 8.37 -16.24
N SER A 14 -1.21 8.18 -15.01
CA SER A 14 0.19 8.37 -14.61
C SER A 14 1.00 7.08 -14.55
N HIS A 15 0.46 5.98 -15.07
CA HIS A 15 1.08 4.66 -15.02
C HIS A 15 0.82 3.87 -16.31
N ARG A 16 1.38 4.34 -17.43
CA ARG A 16 1.26 3.68 -18.75
C ARG A 16 2.54 2.97 -19.17
N HIS A 17 3.70 3.50 -18.80
CA HIS A 17 4.98 2.92 -19.22
C HIS A 17 5.19 1.56 -18.52
N PRO A 18 5.51 0.47 -19.26
CA PRO A 18 5.54 -0.88 -18.69
C PRO A 18 6.57 -1.02 -17.56
N VAL A 19 7.71 -0.35 -17.65
CA VAL A 19 8.73 -0.33 -16.58
C VAL A 19 8.20 0.39 -15.34
N ASN A 20 7.51 1.52 -15.49
CA ASN A 20 6.94 2.26 -14.37
C ASN A 20 5.86 1.41 -13.66
N VAL A 21 4.99 0.76 -14.43
CA VAL A 21 3.97 -0.16 -13.93
C VAL A 21 4.60 -1.35 -13.20
N ALA A 22 5.67 -1.95 -13.74
CA ALA A 22 6.36 -3.07 -13.10
C ALA A 22 6.99 -2.67 -11.77
N ILE A 23 7.67 -1.51 -11.74
CA ILE A 23 8.22 -0.93 -10.51
C ILE A 23 7.11 -0.74 -9.47
N HIS A 24 5.98 -0.13 -9.85
CA HIS A 24 4.88 0.12 -8.92
C HIS A 24 4.25 -1.16 -8.38
N LYS A 25 4.10 -2.20 -9.21
CA LYS A 25 3.58 -3.50 -8.78
C LYS A 25 4.41 -4.17 -7.69
N LEU A 26 5.73 -3.90 -7.66
CA LEU A 26 6.62 -4.38 -6.60
C LEU A 26 6.68 -3.39 -5.42
N ALA A 27 6.90 -2.11 -5.72
CA ALA A 27 7.19 -1.10 -4.73
C ALA A 27 5.98 -0.77 -3.86
N VAL A 28 4.78 -0.68 -4.42
CA VAL A 28 3.59 -0.27 -3.68
C VAL A 28 3.22 -1.26 -2.57
N PRO A 29 3.12 -2.59 -2.81
CA PRO A 29 2.92 -3.55 -1.72
C PRO A 29 4.07 -3.53 -0.69
N GLY A 30 5.32 -3.40 -1.16
CA GLY A 30 6.47 -3.32 -0.27
C GLY A 30 6.45 -2.09 0.64
N ILE A 31 6.11 -0.92 0.11
CA ILE A 31 5.98 0.33 0.87
C ILE A 31 4.83 0.23 1.87
N TYR A 32 3.72 -0.41 1.48
CA TYR A 32 2.61 -0.66 2.41
C TYR A 32 3.07 -1.51 3.61
N LEU A 33 3.77 -2.62 3.36
CA LEU A 33 4.31 -3.47 4.43
C LEU A 33 5.37 -2.75 5.27
N CYS A 34 6.25 -1.98 4.65
CA CYS A 34 7.24 -1.19 5.37
C CYS A 34 6.56 -0.12 6.24
N SER A 35 5.48 0.50 5.77
CA SER A 35 4.70 1.47 6.55
C SER A 35 4.11 0.83 7.80
N LEU A 36 3.55 -0.39 7.68
CA LEU A 36 3.09 -1.15 8.84
C LEU A 36 4.25 -1.46 9.82
N ALA A 37 5.40 -1.90 9.31
CA ALA A 37 6.57 -2.17 10.15
C ALA A 37 7.12 -0.93 10.85
N LEU A 38 7.13 0.23 10.18
CA LEU A 38 7.56 1.49 10.79
C LEU A 38 6.60 1.94 11.89
N LEU A 39 5.29 1.80 11.67
CA LEU A 39 4.28 2.06 12.69
C LEU A 39 4.37 1.05 13.85
N TRP A 40 4.73 -0.20 13.56
CA TRP A 40 4.95 -1.24 14.58
C TRP A 40 6.12 -0.89 15.51
N CYS A 41 7.16 -0.26 14.98
CA CYS A 41 8.32 0.19 15.75
C CYS A 41 8.05 1.41 16.65
N LEU A 42 6.88 2.04 16.55
CA LEU A 42 6.54 3.16 17.43
C LEU A 42 6.40 2.67 18.88
N PRO A 43 6.83 3.48 19.88
CA PRO A 43 6.69 3.11 21.27
C PRO A 43 5.22 2.86 21.63
N HIS A 44 4.98 1.91 22.53
CA HIS A 44 3.64 1.58 23.01
C HIS A 44 3.01 2.85 23.58
N GLY A 45 1.90 3.26 22.97
CA GLY A 45 1.12 4.44 23.36
C GLY A 45 0.02 4.08 24.37
N PRO A 46 -1.04 4.89 24.50
CA PRO A 46 -2.17 4.62 25.41
C PRO A 46 -3.12 3.51 24.89
N LEU A 47 -2.68 2.70 23.92
CA LEU A 47 -3.52 1.68 23.30
C LEU A 47 -3.58 0.42 24.18
N PRO A 48 -4.74 -0.23 24.32
CA PRO A 48 -4.85 -1.47 25.07
C PRO A 48 -4.21 -2.63 24.29
N GLU A 49 -3.45 -3.47 24.97
CA GLU A 49 -2.94 -4.70 24.36
C GLU A 49 -4.09 -5.60 23.87
N PRO A 50 -3.96 -6.26 22.69
CA PRO A 50 -2.76 -6.35 21.85
C PRO A 50 -2.66 -5.27 20.74
N LEU A 51 -3.40 -4.17 20.86
CA LEU A 51 -3.47 -3.15 19.80
C LEU A 51 -2.23 -2.24 19.82
N ASN A 52 -1.50 -2.19 18.71
CA ASN A 52 -0.42 -1.23 18.49
C ASN A 52 -0.78 -0.19 17.41
N TRP A 53 0.13 0.76 17.16
CA TRP A 53 -0.08 1.83 16.19
C TRP A 53 -0.27 1.34 14.75
N ALA A 54 0.39 0.26 14.35
CA ALA A 54 0.21 -0.33 13.02
C ALA A 54 -1.20 -0.91 12.84
N ALA A 55 -1.67 -1.67 13.82
CA ALA A 55 -3.02 -2.21 13.83
C ALA A 55 -4.08 -1.11 13.91
N ALA A 56 -3.87 -0.08 14.75
CA ALA A 56 -4.77 1.06 14.85
C ALA A 56 -4.88 1.84 13.54
N ALA A 57 -3.75 2.10 12.87
CA ALA A 57 -3.72 2.78 11.57
C ALA A 57 -4.35 1.93 10.44
N ALA A 58 -4.26 0.60 10.54
CA ALA A 58 -4.87 -0.30 9.55
C ALA A 58 -6.41 -0.23 9.56
N ILE A 59 -7.06 0.09 10.69
CA ILE A 59 -8.52 0.16 10.80
C ILE A 59 -9.13 1.13 9.76
N PRO A 60 -8.81 2.44 9.76
CA PRO A 60 -9.38 3.37 8.79
C PRO A 60 -9.00 3.02 7.34
N VAL A 61 -7.81 2.46 7.12
CA VAL A 61 -7.35 2.01 5.79
C VAL A 61 -8.21 0.85 5.27
N LEU A 62 -8.51 -0.13 6.11
CA LEU A 62 -9.36 -1.27 5.74
C LEU A 62 -10.82 -0.84 5.58
N LEU A 63 -11.32 0.06 6.41
CA LEU A 63 -12.66 0.65 6.23
C LEU A 63 -12.78 1.39 4.89
N PHE A 64 -11.73 2.10 4.47
CA PHE A 64 -11.68 2.72 3.14
C PHE A 64 -11.81 1.68 2.01
N TYR A 65 -11.06 0.57 2.08
CA TYR A 65 -11.19 -0.48 1.07
C TYR A 65 -12.54 -1.19 1.12
N LEU A 66 -13.14 -1.36 2.31
CA LEU A 66 -14.48 -1.93 2.46
C LEU A 66 -15.54 -1.06 1.79
N GLN A 67 -15.43 0.26 1.91
CA GLN A 67 -16.30 1.21 1.21
C GLN A 67 -16.11 1.18 -0.31
N LEU A 68 -14.90 0.84 -0.78
CA LEU A 68 -14.57 0.80 -2.19
C LEU A 68 -15.02 -0.51 -2.86
N SER A 69 -14.74 -1.65 -2.23
CA SER A 69 -15.09 -3.00 -2.72
C SER A 69 -14.79 -4.06 -1.65
N PHE A 70 -15.75 -4.96 -1.40
CA PHE A 70 -15.55 -6.07 -0.46
C PHE A 70 -14.39 -6.98 -0.85
N SER A 71 -14.22 -7.27 -2.15
CA SER A 71 -13.10 -8.10 -2.63
C SER A 71 -11.75 -7.44 -2.35
N LEU A 72 -11.63 -6.13 -2.59
CA LEU A 72 -10.40 -5.39 -2.27
C LEU A 72 -10.14 -5.33 -0.77
N PHE A 73 -11.18 -5.15 0.04
CA PHE A 73 -11.07 -5.25 1.49
C PHE A 73 -10.47 -6.59 1.92
N VAL A 74 -10.97 -7.71 1.39
CA VAL A 74 -10.43 -9.04 1.73
C VAL A 74 -8.95 -9.16 1.36
N GLY A 75 -8.56 -8.74 0.15
CA GLY A 75 -7.16 -8.81 -0.26
C GLY A 75 -6.24 -7.90 0.55
N MET A 76 -6.67 -6.66 0.82
CA MET A 76 -5.90 -5.73 1.64
C MET A 76 -5.86 -6.14 3.11
N ALA A 77 -6.93 -6.72 3.65
CA ALA A 77 -6.95 -7.32 4.99
C ALA A 77 -5.97 -8.49 5.09
N GLY A 78 -5.91 -9.34 4.05
CA GLY A 78 -4.90 -10.40 3.95
C GLY A 78 -3.47 -9.86 3.94
N LEU A 79 -3.18 -8.84 3.11
CA LEU A 79 -1.86 -8.20 3.07
C LEU A 79 -1.50 -7.53 4.40
N THR A 80 -2.47 -6.90 5.05
CA THR A 80 -2.30 -6.28 6.38
C THR A 80 -1.98 -7.33 7.43
N ALA A 81 -2.77 -8.41 7.48
CA ALA A 81 -2.57 -9.51 8.42
C ALA A 81 -1.21 -10.16 8.24
N LEU A 82 -0.79 -10.37 6.98
CA LEU A 82 0.56 -10.85 6.65
C LEU A 82 1.64 -9.88 7.19
N GLY A 83 1.49 -8.57 6.95
CA GLY A 83 2.45 -7.58 7.44
C GLY A 83 2.56 -7.54 8.95
N LEU A 84 1.44 -7.53 9.66
CA LEU A 84 1.40 -7.57 11.13
C LEU A 84 1.99 -8.89 11.66
N TRP A 85 1.68 -10.03 11.01
CA TRP A 85 2.25 -11.32 11.38
C TRP A 85 3.77 -11.34 11.20
N ILE A 86 4.31 -10.82 10.08
CA ILE A 86 5.75 -10.69 9.86
C ILE A 86 6.39 -9.85 10.97
N CYS A 87 5.79 -8.70 11.33
CA CYS A 87 6.31 -7.85 12.39
C CYS A 87 6.32 -8.56 13.74
N HIS A 88 5.25 -9.30 14.06
CA HIS A 88 5.14 -10.06 15.29
C HIS A 88 6.18 -11.19 15.39
N GLN A 89 6.48 -11.87 14.29
CA GLN A 89 7.47 -12.96 14.26
C GLN A 89 8.93 -12.47 14.18
N TRP A 90 9.16 -11.17 13.92
CA TRP A 90 10.50 -10.63 13.73
C TRP A 90 11.26 -10.51 15.05
N GLN A 91 12.38 -11.21 15.17
CA GLN A 91 13.16 -11.28 16.41
C GLN A 91 14.35 -10.29 16.47
N GLY A 92 14.62 -9.58 15.38
CA GLY A 92 15.74 -8.63 15.27
C GLY A 92 15.33 -7.15 15.38
N PRO A 93 16.26 -6.21 15.19
CA PRO A 93 15.92 -4.78 15.09
C PRO A 93 15.11 -4.53 13.81
N LEU A 94 13.81 -4.27 13.94
CA LEU A 94 12.90 -4.10 12.79
C LEU A 94 13.05 -2.73 12.11
N LEU A 95 13.40 -1.68 12.87
CA LEU A 95 13.40 -0.29 12.40
C LEU A 95 14.33 -0.08 11.20
N TRP A 96 15.59 -0.52 11.29
CA TRP A 96 16.58 -0.24 10.24
C TRP A 96 16.30 -0.96 8.91
N PRO A 97 15.96 -2.26 8.90
CA PRO A 97 15.48 -2.92 7.69
C PRO A 97 14.24 -2.25 7.10
N ALA A 98 13.26 -1.88 7.94
CA ALA A 98 12.02 -1.25 7.48
C ALA A 98 12.27 0.13 6.86
N VAL A 99 13.05 1.00 7.50
CA VAL A 99 13.42 2.33 6.96
C VAL A 99 14.20 2.18 5.66
N THR A 100 15.19 1.29 5.64
CA THR A 100 16.04 1.09 4.46
C THR A 100 15.21 0.60 3.26
N ALA A 101 14.39 -0.42 3.45
CA ALA A 101 13.50 -0.92 2.41
C ALA A 101 12.49 0.15 1.97
N PHE A 102 11.88 0.87 2.92
CA PHE A 102 10.93 1.96 2.61
C PHE A 102 11.57 3.01 1.70
N VAL A 103 12.76 3.50 2.05
CA VAL A 103 13.48 4.50 1.26
C VAL A 103 13.85 3.97 -0.12
N LEU A 104 14.40 2.76 -0.22
CA LEU A 104 14.78 2.16 -1.51
C LEU A 104 13.58 1.95 -2.44
N LEU A 105 12.44 1.49 -1.90
CA LEU A 105 11.22 1.30 -2.69
C LEU A 105 10.62 2.64 -3.14
N TRP A 106 10.69 3.68 -2.32
CA TRP A 106 10.27 5.03 -2.71
C TRP A 106 11.17 5.61 -3.81
N ILE A 107 12.49 5.45 -3.69
CA ILE A 107 13.44 5.81 -4.75
C ILE A 107 13.06 5.09 -6.04
N ALA A 108 12.77 3.78 -5.99
CA ALA A 108 12.32 3.02 -7.14
C ALA A 108 11.02 3.61 -7.74
N GLN A 109 9.99 3.90 -6.93
CA GLN A 109 8.76 4.56 -7.41
C GLN A 109 9.05 5.90 -8.11
N PHE A 110 9.93 6.74 -7.55
CA PHE A 110 10.30 8.01 -8.16
C PHE A 110 11.05 7.83 -9.48
N VAL A 111 11.93 6.83 -9.58
CA VAL A 111 12.58 6.45 -10.85
C VAL A 111 11.52 6.04 -11.87
N GLY A 112 10.53 5.24 -11.47
CA GLY A 112 9.39 4.87 -12.31
C GLY A 112 8.66 6.10 -12.86
N HIS A 113 8.33 7.06 -12.00
CA HIS A 113 7.67 8.30 -12.42
C HIS A 113 8.54 9.18 -13.31
N LYS A 114 9.87 9.20 -13.08
CA LYS A 114 10.80 9.90 -13.96
C LYS A 114 10.79 9.30 -15.37
N ILE A 115 10.73 7.97 -15.49
CA ILE A 115 10.59 7.26 -16.77
C ILE A 115 9.24 7.56 -17.43
N GLU A 116 8.16 7.61 -16.65
CA GLU A 116 6.82 7.96 -17.15
C GLU A 116 6.73 9.42 -17.66
N GLY A 117 7.58 10.32 -17.15
CA GLY A 117 7.50 11.76 -17.44
C GLY A 117 6.32 12.46 -16.76
N LYS A 118 5.66 11.79 -15.79
CA LYS A 118 4.53 12.32 -15.03
C LYS A 118 4.87 12.36 -13.54
N ARG A 119 4.38 13.41 -12.87
CA ARG A 119 4.53 13.54 -11.42
C ARG A 119 3.72 12.46 -10.68
N PRO A 120 4.16 12.03 -9.49
CA PRO A 120 3.41 11.10 -8.67
C PRO A 120 1.99 11.61 -8.34
N SER A 121 0.99 10.76 -8.51
CA SER A 121 -0.43 11.15 -8.35
C SER A 121 -0.76 11.61 -6.93
N PHE A 122 -0.07 11.09 -5.90
CA PHE A 122 -0.31 11.48 -4.52
C PHE A 122 0.04 12.94 -4.21
N LEU A 123 0.85 13.60 -5.04
CA LEU A 123 1.12 15.02 -4.92
C LEU A 123 -0.11 15.89 -5.28
N ALA A 124 -1.03 15.34 -6.07
CA ALA A 124 -2.29 16.00 -6.40
C ALA A 124 -3.37 15.68 -5.35
N ASP A 125 -3.43 14.44 -4.88
CA ASP A 125 -4.37 14.00 -3.84
C ASP A 125 -3.78 12.84 -3.03
N LEU A 126 -3.66 13.01 -1.72
CA LEU A 126 -3.11 11.99 -0.80
C LEU A 126 -3.88 10.67 -0.84
N GLN A 127 -5.17 10.67 -1.24
CA GLN A 127 -5.94 9.45 -1.42
C GLN A 127 -5.32 8.49 -2.44
N PHE A 128 -4.52 9.00 -3.40
CA PHE A 128 -3.81 8.13 -4.34
C PHE A 128 -2.76 7.22 -3.68
N LEU A 129 -2.35 7.49 -2.43
CA LEU A 129 -1.57 6.54 -1.63
C LEU A 129 -2.37 5.28 -1.28
N LEU A 130 -3.69 5.40 -1.12
CA LEU A 130 -4.60 4.27 -0.87
C LEU A 130 -5.12 3.65 -2.18
N ILE A 131 -5.28 4.46 -3.24
CA ILE A 131 -5.67 3.94 -4.55
C ILE A 131 -4.56 3.09 -5.20
N GLY A 132 -3.29 3.44 -5.00
CA GLY A 132 -2.16 2.67 -5.55
C GLY A 132 -2.17 1.18 -5.19
N PRO A 133 -2.22 0.81 -3.89
CA PRO A 133 -2.32 -0.58 -3.47
C PRO A 133 -3.55 -1.29 -4.03
N ALA A 134 -4.72 -0.65 -4.00
CA ALA A 134 -5.93 -1.18 -4.61
C ALA A 134 -5.79 -1.42 -6.12
N TRP A 135 -5.12 -0.52 -6.85
CA TRP A 135 -4.90 -0.65 -8.28
C TRP A 135 -3.97 -1.82 -8.62
N VAL A 136 -2.92 -2.04 -7.82
CA VAL A 136 -2.01 -3.20 -7.96
C VAL A 136 -2.77 -4.50 -7.67
N LEU A 137 -3.53 -4.55 -6.57
CA LEU A 137 -4.35 -5.71 -6.22
C LEU A 137 -5.41 -6.01 -7.28
N ALA A 138 -6.11 -4.98 -7.76
CA ALA A 138 -7.06 -5.08 -8.86
C ALA A 138 -6.42 -5.61 -10.15
N SER A 139 -5.16 -5.23 -10.45
CA SER A 139 -4.43 -5.80 -11.58
C SER A 139 -4.14 -7.29 -11.41
N LEU A 140 -3.97 -7.78 -10.18
CA LEU A 140 -3.84 -9.21 -9.90
C LEU A 140 -5.21 -9.91 -10.03
N TYR A 141 -6.25 -9.33 -9.46
CA TYR A 141 -7.61 -9.86 -9.53
C TYR A 141 -8.12 -10.01 -10.96
N ARG A 142 -7.87 -9.02 -11.84
CA ARG A 142 -8.19 -9.13 -13.27
C ARG A 142 -7.50 -10.32 -13.95
N ARG A 143 -6.29 -10.69 -13.53
CA ARG A 143 -5.57 -11.87 -14.06
C ARG A 143 -6.13 -13.19 -13.52
N LEU A 144 -6.67 -13.16 -12.30
CA LEU A 144 -7.25 -14.33 -11.62
C LEU A 144 -8.76 -14.48 -11.87
N GLY A 145 -9.40 -13.54 -12.57
CA GLY A 145 -10.85 -13.54 -12.80
C GLY A 145 -11.69 -13.20 -11.57
N ILE A 146 -11.10 -12.54 -10.56
CA ILE A 146 -11.80 -12.14 -9.32
C ILE A 146 -12.49 -10.79 -9.55
N PRO A 147 -13.81 -10.67 -9.35
CA PRO A 147 -14.51 -9.39 -9.45
C PRO A 147 -14.24 -8.50 -8.23
N TYR A 148 -14.25 -7.20 -8.43
CA TYR A 148 -14.08 -6.19 -7.39
C TYR A 148 -14.79 -4.89 -7.76
#